data_AF-A0A3D8UQZ4-F1
#
_entry.id   AF-A0A3D8UQZ4-F1
#
_cell.length_a   1.000
_cell.length_b   1.000
_cell.length_c   1.000
_cell.angle_alpha   90.00
_cell.angle_beta   90.00
_cell.angle_gamma   90.00
#
_symmetry.space_group_name_H-M   'P 1'
#
loop_
_entity.id
_entity.type
_entity.pdbx_description
1 polymer ?
#
loop_
_entity_poly.entity_id
_entity_poly.type
_entity_poly.pdbx_seq_one_letter_code
_entity_poly.pdbx_strand_id
1 'polypeptide(L)'
;MMISGLQQDDMMKKITYLLIACAMTLFLTACGAPTIDASSEEAMKTSMEEITKDMSEAEKTEFGMAIMAVSMQVAMENMGNPEKAEGAVQDALDGKTAQEVIEMSKE
;
A
#
# COMPACT_ATOMS: atom_id res chain seq x y z
N MET A 1 36.74 -27.05 -32.44
CA MET A 1 35.97 -26.46 -31.32
C MET A 1 36.72 -25.22 -30.86
N MET A 2 36.32 -23.98 -31.18
CA MET A 2 36.65 -22.72 -30.44
C MET A 2 35.91 -21.50 -31.06
N ILE A 3 34.59 -21.56 -31.28
CA ILE A 3 33.79 -20.39 -31.75
C ILE A 3 32.51 -20.22 -30.93
N SER A 4 32.51 -20.69 -29.67
CA SER A 4 31.31 -20.68 -28.82
C SER A 4 31.35 -19.60 -27.73
N GLY A 5 32.54 -19.08 -27.39
CA GLY A 5 32.70 -18.13 -26.28
C GLY A 5 32.26 -16.70 -26.61
N LEU A 6 32.70 -16.15 -27.75
CA LEU A 6 32.46 -14.73 -28.08
C LEU A 6 31.00 -14.38 -28.44
N GLN A 7 30.20 -15.37 -28.86
CA GLN A 7 28.79 -15.15 -29.21
C GLN A 7 27.85 -15.23 -27.99
N GLN A 8 28.35 -15.77 -26.86
CA GLN A 8 27.58 -15.98 -25.64
C GLN A 8 27.52 -14.72 -24.76
N ASP A 9 28.59 -13.91 -24.76
CA ASP A 9 28.69 -12.66 -24.00
C ASP A 9 27.75 -11.57 -24.54
N ASP A 10 27.61 -11.45 -25.86
CA ASP A 10 26.68 -10.50 -26.50
C ASP A 10 25.21 -10.89 -26.29
N MET A 11 24.93 -12.19 -26.23
CA MET A 11 23.59 -12.71 -25.96
C MET A 11 23.16 -12.41 -24.53
N MET A 12 24.09 -12.61 -23.57
CA MET A 12 23.85 -12.34 -22.15
C MET A 12 23.62 -10.85 -21.90
N LYS A 13 24.41 -9.96 -22.53
CA LYS A 13 24.22 -8.51 -22.43
C LYS A 13 22.89 -8.03 -23.02
N LYS A 14 22.44 -8.60 -24.14
CA LYS A 14 21.11 -8.28 -24.74
C LYS A 14 19.97 -8.74 -23.83
N ILE A 15 20.10 -9.90 -23.19
CA ILE A 15 19.15 -10.40 -22.20
C ILE A 15 19.15 -9.51 -20.96
N THR A 16 20.32 -9.08 -20.48
CA THR A 16 20.44 -8.11 -19.38
C THR A 16 19.81 -6.76 -19.76
N TYR A 17 20.01 -6.26 -20.98
CA TYR A 17 19.37 -5.04 -21.48
C TYR A 17 17.85 -5.18 -21.60
N LEU A 18 17.35 -6.34 -22.03
CA LEU A 18 15.91 -6.65 -22.09
C LEU A 18 15.29 -6.74 -20.69
N LEU A 19 15.98 -7.36 -19.73
CA LEU A 19 15.53 -7.44 -18.33
C LEU A 19 15.49 -6.05 -17.68
N ILE A 20 16.49 -5.20 -17.91
CA ILE A 20 16.52 -3.82 -17.41
C ILE A 20 15.40 -2.97 -18.04
N ALA A 21 15.16 -3.13 -19.34
CA ALA A 21 14.06 -2.42 -20.03
C ALA A 21 12.67 -2.86 -19.53
N CYS A 22 12.46 -4.15 -19.28
CA CYS A 22 11.23 -4.66 -18.66
C CYS A 22 11.03 -4.14 -17.23
N ALA A 23 12.10 -4.06 -16.42
CA ALA A 23 12.01 -3.56 -15.05
C ALA A 23 11.56 -2.10 -14.96
N MET A 24 11.89 -1.25 -15.96
CA MET A 24 11.43 0.15 -15.98
C MET A 24 9.92 0.30 -16.26
N THR A 25 9.30 -0.67 -16.95
CA THR A 25 7.85 -0.59 -17.22
C THR A 25 6.97 -0.85 -16.00
N LEU A 26 7.50 -1.50 -14.96
CA LEU A 26 6.79 -1.77 -13.71
C LEU A 26 6.69 -0.54 -12.80
N PHE A 27 7.50 0.51 -13.03
CA PHE A 27 7.42 1.75 -12.26
C PHE A 27 6.34 2.72 -12.76
N LEU A 28 5.69 2.42 -13.89
CA LEU A 28 4.67 3.30 -14.48
C LEU A 28 3.25 3.09 -13.92
N THR A 29 3.03 2.07 -13.08
CA THR A 29 1.75 1.93 -12.34
C THR A 29 1.75 2.64 -10.99
N ALA A 30 2.84 3.33 -10.62
CA ALA A 30 2.89 4.22 -9.46
C ALA A 30 2.25 5.58 -9.77
N CYS A 31 1.04 5.60 -10.33
CA CYS A 31 0.13 6.68 -9.96
C CYS A 31 -0.26 6.33 -8.52
N GLY A 32 0.39 6.97 -7.53
CA GLY A 32 0.34 6.55 -6.13
C GLY A 32 -1.08 6.21 -5.70
N ALA A 33 -1.26 4.99 -5.16
CA ALA A 33 -2.56 4.58 -4.64
C ALA A 33 -3.03 5.62 -3.60
N PRO A 34 -4.32 5.99 -3.59
CA PRO A 34 -4.82 6.95 -2.63
C PRO A 34 -4.60 6.43 -1.21
N THR A 35 -4.17 7.33 -0.33
CA THR A 35 -3.89 7.06 1.08
C THR A 35 -4.89 7.78 1.96
N ILE A 36 -5.13 7.25 3.16
CA ILE A 36 -5.92 7.92 4.19
C ILE A 36 -5.18 9.21 4.59
N ASP A 37 -5.91 10.32 4.61
CA ASP A 37 -5.42 11.61 5.10
C ASP A 37 -6.16 11.95 6.40
N ALA A 38 -5.54 11.67 7.55
CA ALA A 38 -6.13 11.92 8.85
C ALA A 38 -5.81 13.32 9.40
N SER A 39 -5.26 14.24 8.58
CA SER A 39 -4.88 15.58 9.02
C SER A 39 -6.08 16.45 9.46
N SER A 40 -7.28 16.13 8.99
CA SER A 40 -8.55 16.72 9.41
C SER A 40 -9.73 15.82 9.05
N GLU A 41 -10.89 16.06 9.65
CA GLU A 41 -12.12 15.30 9.32
C GLU A 41 -12.52 15.45 7.84
N GLU A 42 -12.34 16.64 7.25
CA GLU A 42 -12.65 16.88 5.84
C GLU A 42 -11.68 16.12 4.93
N ALA A 43 -10.37 16.16 5.22
CA ALA A 43 -9.36 15.43 4.46
C ALA A 43 -9.56 13.91 4.56
N MET A 44 -9.94 13.41 5.73
CA MET A 44 -10.20 11.99 5.95
C MET A 44 -11.41 11.54 5.14
N LYS A 45 -12.49 12.32 5.14
CA LYS A 45 -13.66 12.01 4.32
C LYS A 45 -13.31 12.00 2.83
N THR A 46 -12.64 13.03 2.32
CA THR A 46 -12.28 13.13 0.90
C THR A 46 -11.34 12.00 0.47
N SER A 47 -10.31 11.70 1.26
CA SER A 47 -9.40 10.58 0.96
C SER A 47 -10.14 9.23 0.96
N MET A 48 -11.05 9.00 1.90
CA MET A 48 -11.83 7.74 1.94
C MET A 48 -12.78 7.60 0.76
N GLU A 49 -13.40 8.70 0.32
CA GLU A 49 -14.21 8.71 -0.90
C GLU A 49 -13.37 8.36 -2.13
N GLU A 50 -12.17 8.92 -2.27
CA GLU A 50 -11.28 8.61 -3.40
C GLU A 50 -10.73 7.17 -3.34
N ILE A 51 -10.40 6.65 -2.14
CA ILE A 51 -9.98 5.24 -1.95
C ILE A 51 -11.09 4.27 -2.39
N THR A 52 -12.34 4.56 -2.02
CA THR A 52 -13.46 3.63 -2.20
C THR A 52 -14.19 3.79 -3.53
N LYS A 53 -13.90 4.84 -4.30
CA LYS A 53 -14.56 5.20 -5.56
C LYS A 53 -14.61 4.08 -6.59
N ASP A 54 -13.50 3.36 -6.74
CA ASP A 54 -13.33 2.29 -7.74
C ASP A 54 -13.46 0.88 -7.14
N MET A 55 -13.78 0.78 -5.84
CA MET A 55 -13.95 -0.49 -5.14
C MET A 55 -15.36 -1.08 -5.35
N SER A 56 -15.43 -2.40 -5.42
CA SER A 56 -16.66 -3.16 -5.24
C SER A 56 -17.20 -3.06 -3.81
N GLU A 57 -18.47 -3.38 -3.61
CA GLU A 57 -19.09 -3.40 -2.28
C GLU A 57 -18.40 -4.39 -1.32
N ALA A 58 -17.87 -5.50 -1.87
CA ALA A 58 -17.09 -6.46 -1.08
C ALA A 58 -15.78 -5.85 -0.58
N GLU A 59 -15.04 -5.17 -1.46
CA GLU A 59 -13.77 -4.49 -1.10
C GLU A 59 -14.00 -3.35 -0.12
N LYS A 60 -15.06 -2.55 -0.30
CA LYS A 60 -15.45 -1.51 0.68
C LYS A 60 -15.77 -2.10 2.05
N THR A 61 -16.47 -3.23 2.07
CA THR A 61 -16.81 -3.92 3.32
C THR A 61 -15.55 -4.46 4.01
N GLU A 62 -14.66 -5.11 3.26
CA GLU A 62 -13.38 -5.60 3.77
C GLU A 62 -12.53 -4.47 4.33
N PHE A 63 -12.37 -3.37 3.58
CA PHE A 63 -11.63 -2.20 4.02
C PHE A 63 -12.25 -1.55 5.26
N GLY A 64 -13.57 -1.40 5.31
CA GLY A 64 -14.26 -0.84 6.48
C GLY A 64 -14.10 -1.71 7.74
N MET A 65 -14.18 -3.04 7.59
CA MET A 65 -13.88 -3.98 8.68
C MET A 65 -12.42 -3.87 9.13
N ALA A 66 -11.50 -3.71 8.19
CA ALA A 66 -10.08 -3.55 8.49
C ALA A 66 -9.79 -2.27 9.28
N ILE A 67 -10.36 -1.12 8.89
CA ILE A 67 -10.25 0.13 9.66
C ILE A 67 -10.75 -0.10 11.09
N MET A 68 -11.90 -0.75 11.26
CA MET A 68 -12.47 -1.01 12.58
C MET A 68 -11.56 -1.90 13.42
N ALA A 69 -11.03 -2.97 12.84
CA ALA A 69 -10.12 -3.90 13.52
C ALA A 69 -8.82 -3.22 13.97
N VAL A 70 -8.17 -2.48 13.06
CA VAL A 70 -6.94 -1.72 13.36
C VAL A 70 -7.22 -0.67 14.45
N SER A 71 -8.32 0.08 14.32
CA SER A 71 -8.69 1.09 15.32
C SER A 71 -8.90 0.47 16.71
N MET A 72 -9.55 -0.69 16.78
CA MET A 72 -9.74 -1.43 18.03
C MET A 72 -8.43 -1.97 18.59
N GLN A 73 -7.56 -2.53 17.75
CA GLN A 73 -6.25 -3.04 18.17
C GLN A 73 -5.40 -1.92 18.78
N VAL A 74 -5.27 -0.80 18.07
CA VAL A 74 -4.52 0.38 18.53
C VAL A 74 -5.14 0.95 19.81
N ALA A 75 -6.47 1.01 19.90
CA ALA A 75 -7.15 1.46 21.12
C ALA A 75 -6.90 0.52 22.31
N MET A 76 -6.86 -0.81 22.09
CA MET A 76 -6.53 -1.78 23.15
C MET A 76 -5.08 -1.65 23.61
N GLU A 77 -4.14 -1.47 22.69
CA GLU A 77 -2.72 -1.22 23.01
C GLU A 77 -2.55 0.07 23.83
N ASN A 78 -3.42 1.06 23.59
CA ASN A 78 -3.42 2.35 24.27
C ASN A 78 -4.46 2.45 25.41
N MET A 79 -5.08 1.34 25.85
CA MET A 79 -6.16 1.36 26.86
C MET A 79 -5.72 1.96 28.20
N GLY A 80 -4.42 1.90 28.53
CA GLY A 80 -3.83 2.54 29.70
C GLY A 80 -3.61 4.05 29.57
N ASN A 81 -3.85 4.63 28.39
CA ASN A 81 -3.67 6.04 28.09
C ASN A 81 -4.77 6.56 27.14
N PRO A 82 -5.99 6.77 27.64
CA PRO A 82 -7.14 7.15 26.81
C PRO A 82 -6.95 8.50 26.10
N GLU A 83 -6.20 9.44 26.69
CA GLU A 83 -5.89 10.74 26.07
C GLU A 83 -5.03 10.61 24.81
N LYS A 84 -4.30 9.51 24.65
CA LYS A 84 -3.48 9.24 23.46
C LYS A 84 -4.12 8.27 22.48
N ALA A 85 -5.18 7.56 22.89
CA ALA A 85 -5.78 6.51 22.08
C ALA A 85 -6.32 7.02 20.74
N GLU A 86 -7.00 8.17 20.73
CA GLU A 86 -7.53 8.77 19.50
C GLU A 86 -6.40 9.23 18.55
N GLY A 87 -5.36 9.88 19.08
CA GLY A 87 -4.20 10.29 18.29
C GLY A 87 -3.43 9.10 17.72
N ALA A 88 -3.29 8.03 18.51
CA ALA A 88 -2.62 6.81 18.07
C ALA A 88 -3.36 6.12 16.92
N VAL A 89 -4.70 6.13 16.92
CA VAL A 89 -5.50 5.58 15.81
C VAL A 89 -5.32 6.43 14.55
N GLN A 90 -5.33 7.77 14.69
CA GLN A 90 -5.06 8.66 13.55
C GLN A 90 -3.66 8.42 12.97
N ASP A 91 -2.64 8.40 13.82
CA ASP A 91 -1.24 8.16 13.41
C ASP A 91 -1.05 6.79 12.76
N ALA A 92 -1.80 5.77 13.19
CA ALA A 92 -1.71 4.42 12.62
C ALA A 92 -2.33 4.33 11.22
N LEU A 93 -3.38 5.10 10.96
CA LEU A 93 -4.13 5.08 9.70
C LEU A 93 -3.60 6.11 8.69
N ASP A 94 -3.04 7.23 9.14
CA ASP A 94 -2.56 8.30 8.26
C ASP A 94 -1.49 7.80 7.28
N GLY A 95 -1.63 8.19 6.02
CA GLY A 95 -0.73 7.79 4.94
C GLY A 95 -0.86 6.31 4.51
N LYS A 96 -1.76 5.52 5.10
CA LYS A 96 -1.98 4.12 4.70
C LYS A 96 -2.89 4.02 3.50
N THR A 97 -2.55 3.11 2.59
CA THR A 97 -3.44 2.65 1.53
C THR A 97 -4.47 1.65 2.08
N ALA A 98 -5.56 1.41 1.34
CA ALA A 98 -6.54 0.41 1.74
C ALA A 98 -5.95 -1.00 1.91
N GLN A 99 -5.02 -1.39 1.04
CA GLN A 99 -4.36 -2.69 1.11
C GLN A 99 -3.51 -2.83 2.37
N GLU A 100 -2.79 -1.78 2.76
CA GLU A 100 -1.99 -1.78 3.99
C GLU A 100 -2.88 -1.89 5.23
N VAL A 101 -4.00 -1.17 5.29
CA VAL A 101 -4.94 -1.28 6.42
C VAL A 101 -5.56 -2.68 6.50
N ILE A 102 -5.95 -3.26 5.36
CA ILE A 102 -6.44 -4.64 5.29
C ILE A 102 -5.39 -5.62 5.79
N GLU A 103 -4.12 -5.43 5.44
CA GLU A 103 -3.05 -6.31 5.91
C GLU A 103 -2.80 -6.16 7.42
N MET A 104 -2.78 -4.93 7.93
CA MET A 104 -2.66 -4.65 9.37
C MET A 104 -3.79 -5.33 10.17
N SER A 105 -5.01 -5.40 9.62
CA SER A 105 -6.14 -6.04 10.31
C SER A 105 -6.03 -7.57 10.48
N LYS A 106 -5.05 -8.20 9.81
CA LYS A 106 -4.81 -9.65 9.86
C LYS A 106 -3.71 -10.05 10.86
N GLU A 107 -2.98 -9.07 11.40
CA GLU A 107 -1.94 -9.27 12.42
C GLU A 107 -2.54 -9.49 13.82
#